data_AF-A0A2C9LF13-F1
#
_entry.id   AF-A0A2C9LF13-F1
#
_cell.length_a   1.000
_cell.length_b   1.000
_cell.length_c   1.000
_cell.angle_alpha   90.00
_cell.angle_beta   90.00
_cell.angle_gamma   90.00
#
_symmetry.space_group_name_H-M   'P 1'
#
loop_
_entity.id
_entity.type
_entity.pdbx_description
1 polymer ?
#
loop_
_entity_poly.entity_id
_entity_poly.type
_entity_poly.pdbx_seq_one_letter_code
_entity_poly.pdbx_strand_id
1 'polypeptide(L)'
;MHANRNLMFATDHDSQTCSDGSFSQLMFDFDDQHIFSFAEIVFKDLPLSYAHKKYDIHLQFFLNNDEANCDGMQIREVDNKTAIILCSKKYLTSRITLAGSCLDYICEFYISGGRNLAKDREFKSSPVSRLAAKVIDGDYTTCYTLKSDEGYPFFSVQIPFNVFTQRLKVHIAS
;
A
#
# COMPACT_ATOMS: atom_id res chain seq x y z
N MET A 1 5.77 -2.90 -15.06
CA MET A 1 6.70 -3.44 -14.05
C MET A 1 7.58 -4.46 -14.75
N HIS A 2 8.79 -4.05 -15.12
CA HIS A 2 9.80 -4.99 -15.62
C HIS A 2 10.58 -5.56 -14.43
N ALA A 3 10.18 -6.74 -13.96
CA ALA A 3 10.95 -7.45 -12.94
C ALA A 3 12.25 -8.00 -13.58
N ASN A 4 13.38 -7.79 -12.91
CA ASN A 4 14.61 -8.50 -13.21
C ASN A 4 14.30 -10.03 -13.19
N ARG A 5 14.88 -10.84 -14.09
CA ARG A 5 14.51 -12.28 -14.20
C ARG A 5 14.58 -13.04 -12.86
N ASN A 6 15.39 -12.56 -11.93
CA ASN A 6 15.56 -13.10 -10.58
C ASN A 6 14.43 -12.75 -9.59
N LEU A 7 13.42 -11.95 -10.00
CA LEU A 7 12.31 -11.50 -9.17
C LEU A 7 10.94 -11.93 -9.71
N MET A 8 10.91 -12.85 -10.70
CA MET A 8 9.65 -13.35 -11.24
C MET A 8 8.78 -13.98 -10.16
N PHE A 9 9.37 -14.76 -9.23
CA PHE A 9 8.64 -15.35 -8.12
C PHE A 9 7.86 -14.28 -7.33
N ALA A 10 8.49 -13.15 -7.03
CA ALA A 10 7.89 -12.11 -6.20
C ALA A 10 6.78 -11.32 -6.91
N THR A 11 6.62 -11.45 -8.23
CA THR A 11 5.77 -10.57 -9.05
C THR A 11 4.88 -11.32 -10.06
N ASP A 12 4.92 -12.65 -10.07
CA ASP A 12 4.11 -13.49 -10.97
C ASP A 12 2.67 -13.71 -10.48
N HIS A 13 2.35 -13.22 -9.29
CA HIS A 13 1.07 -13.43 -8.60
C HIS A 13 0.75 -14.91 -8.33
N ASP A 14 1.77 -15.76 -8.27
CA ASP A 14 1.65 -17.15 -7.87
C ASP A 14 2.32 -17.37 -6.51
N SER A 15 1.50 -17.37 -5.46
CA SER A 15 1.95 -17.66 -4.08
C SER A 15 2.65 -19.02 -3.88
N GLN A 16 2.62 -19.92 -4.87
CA GLN A 16 3.34 -21.20 -4.84
C GLN A 16 4.78 -21.07 -5.36
N THR A 17 5.09 -20.02 -6.12
CA THR A 17 6.45 -19.75 -6.60
C THR A 17 7.17 -18.92 -5.55
N CYS A 18 8.07 -19.56 -4.80
CA CYS A 18 8.83 -18.87 -3.76
C CYS A 18 10.29 -18.68 -4.16
N SER A 19 10.92 -17.69 -3.53
CA SER A 19 12.37 -17.51 -3.54
C SER A 19 13.07 -18.83 -3.19
N ASP A 20 13.94 -19.28 -4.08
CA ASP A 20 14.86 -20.41 -3.90
C ASP A 20 16.32 -19.96 -3.67
N GLY A 21 16.58 -18.66 -3.73
CA GLY A 21 17.89 -18.04 -3.57
C GLY A 21 18.13 -17.42 -2.20
N SER A 22 19.40 -17.03 -1.96
CA SER A 22 19.75 -16.16 -0.84
C SER A 22 19.93 -14.73 -1.32
N PHE A 23 19.08 -13.83 -0.83
CA PHE A 23 19.02 -12.43 -1.23
C PHE A 23 19.34 -11.54 -0.05
N SER A 24 20.32 -10.65 -0.22
CA SER A 24 20.55 -9.56 0.74
C SER A 24 19.60 -8.38 0.52
N GLN A 25 19.12 -8.21 -0.71
CA GLN A 25 18.19 -7.16 -1.12
C GLN A 25 17.39 -7.57 -2.36
N LEU A 26 16.14 -7.12 -2.45
CA LEU A 26 15.30 -7.17 -3.65
C LEU A 26 15.04 -5.74 -4.12
N MET A 27 15.22 -5.47 -5.41
CA MET A 27 15.01 -4.14 -5.99
C MET A 27 13.90 -4.22 -7.04
N PHE A 28 12.86 -3.43 -6.86
CA PHE A 28 11.70 -3.37 -7.74
C PHE A 28 11.68 -2.04 -8.46
N ASP A 29 11.85 -2.09 -9.78
CA ASP A 29 11.77 -0.94 -10.68
C ASP A 29 10.37 -0.84 -11.31
N PHE A 30 9.83 0.37 -11.32
CA PHE A 30 8.58 0.72 -11.99
C PHE A 30 8.87 1.58 -13.21
N ASP A 31 8.07 1.37 -14.26
CA ASP A 31 8.19 2.13 -15.51
C ASP A 31 7.79 3.60 -15.31
N ASP A 32 6.92 3.87 -14.31
CA ASP A 32 6.43 5.18 -13.92
C ASP A 32 6.57 5.41 -12.41
N GLN A 33 6.45 6.67 -11.97
CA GLN A 33 6.40 6.98 -10.55
C GLN A 33 5.03 6.65 -9.95
N HIS A 34 5.02 6.00 -8.78
CA HIS A 34 3.81 5.63 -8.05
C HIS A 34 3.85 6.15 -6.61
N ILE A 35 2.68 6.56 -6.10
CA ILE A 35 2.52 6.94 -4.69
C ILE A 35 2.39 5.65 -3.87
N PHE A 36 3.40 5.36 -3.06
CA PHE A 36 3.36 4.25 -2.13
C PHE A 36 2.27 4.48 -1.07
N SER A 37 1.44 3.45 -0.84
CA SER A 37 0.51 3.40 0.29
C SER A 37 0.84 2.28 1.27
N PHE A 38 1.04 1.06 0.78
CA PHE A 38 1.49 -0.09 1.56
C PHE A 38 2.16 -1.11 0.65
N ALA A 39 2.97 -1.99 1.24
CA ALA A 39 3.42 -3.22 0.61
C ALA A 39 2.80 -4.40 1.35
N GLU A 40 2.44 -5.44 0.62
CA GLU A 40 2.01 -6.73 1.14
C GLU A 40 3.05 -7.76 0.73
N ILE A 41 3.45 -8.60 1.67
CA ILE A 41 4.45 -9.65 1.45
C ILE A 41 3.84 -10.97 1.88
N VAL A 42 3.85 -11.94 0.97
CA VAL A 42 3.48 -13.32 1.25
C VAL A 42 4.76 -14.12 1.39
N PHE A 43 4.90 -14.79 2.53
CA PHE A 43 6.03 -15.65 2.86
C PHE A 43 5.68 -17.13 2.67
N LYS A 44 6.71 -17.94 2.42
CA LYS A 44 6.61 -19.40 2.58
C LYS A 44 6.31 -19.75 4.03
N ASP A 45 5.81 -20.98 4.25
CA ASP A 45 5.60 -21.49 5.61
C ASP A 45 6.89 -21.41 6.43
N LEU A 46 6.92 -20.48 7.37
CA LEU A 46 8.02 -20.26 8.28
C LEU A 46 7.81 -21.10 9.54
N PRO A 47 8.79 -21.94 9.94
CA PRO A 47 8.76 -22.55 11.26
C PRO A 47 8.67 -21.47 12.34
N LEU A 48 8.03 -21.77 13.47
CA LEU A 48 7.84 -20.82 14.58
C LEU A 48 9.15 -20.17 15.04
N SER A 49 10.26 -20.90 15.01
CA SER A 49 11.61 -20.39 15.35
C SER A 49 12.09 -19.27 14.41
N TYR A 50 11.57 -19.20 13.19
CA TYR A 50 11.91 -18.20 12.18
C TYR A 50 10.83 -17.14 11.96
N ALA A 51 9.68 -17.23 12.66
CA ALA A 51 8.58 -16.28 12.50
C ALA A 51 9.03 -14.82 12.76
N HIS A 52 9.96 -14.62 13.70
CA HIS A 52 10.52 -13.29 14.00
C HIS A 52 11.23 -12.63 12.80
N LYS A 53 11.69 -13.40 11.81
CA LYS A 53 12.37 -12.85 10.63
C LYS A 53 11.45 -11.94 9.80
N LYS A 54 10.13 -12.16 9.83
CA LYS A 54 9.16 -11.28 9.15
C LYS A 54 9.21 -9.82 9.62
N TYR A 55 9.77 -9.59 10.81
CA TYR A 55 9.91 -8.26 11.39
C TYR A 55 11.26 -7.62 11.05
N ASP A 56 12.22 -8.41 10.56
CA ASP A 56 13.52 -7.95 10.07
C ASP A 56 13.42 -7.61 8.58
N ILE A 57 12.64 -6.56 8.31
CA ILE A 57 12.41 -6.04 6.97
C ILE A 57 12.69 -4.55 6.99
N HIS A 58 13.35 -4.07 5.96
CA HIS A 58 13.60 -2.67 5.72
C HIS A 58 13.12 -2.32 4.32
N LEU A 59 12.23 -1.33 4.26
CA LEU A 59 11.70 -0.80 3.01
C LEU A 59 12.33 0.56 2.73
N GLN A 60 12.93 0.71 1.57
CA GLN A 60 13.57 1.94 1.11
C GLN A 60 13.00 2.37 -0.24
N PHE A 61 12.94 3.68 -0.44
CA PHE A 61 12.41 4.33 -1.62
C PHE A 61 13.52 5.10 -2.32
N PHE A 62 13.55 5.06 -3.65
CA PHE A 62 14.49 5.88 -4.41
C PHE A 62 13.79 7.14 -4.91
N LEU A 63 14.17 8.31 -4.39
CA LEU A 63 13.57 9.61 -4.65
C LEU A 63 14.63 10.54 -5.24
N ASN A 64 14.49 10.97 -6.49
CA ASN A 64 15.40 11.94 -7.14
C ASN A 64 16.91 11.58 -7.02
N ASN A 65 17.24 10.28 -7.12
CA ASN A 65 18.58 9.70 -6.94
C ASN A 65 19.06 9.51 -5.49
N ASP A 66 18.23 9.81 -4.50
CA ASP A 66 18.52 9.56 -3.09
C ASP A 66 17.68 8.42 -2.53
N GLU A 67 18.25 7.67 -1.59
CA GLU A 67 17.54 6.66 -0.82
C GLU A 67 16.83 7.29 0.39
N ALA A 68 15.55 7.00 0.53
CA ALA A 68 14.75 7.38 1.69
C ALA A 68 14.20 6.13 2.37
N ASN A 69 14.41 6.03 3.68
CA ASN A 69 13.83 4.94 4.48
C ASN A 69 12.32 5.14 4.65
N CYS A 70 11.59 4.04 4.84
CA CYS A 70 10.19 4.05 5.26
C CYS A 70 10.03 4.64 6.67
N ASP A 71 9.74 5.95 6.75
CA ASP A 71 9.61 6.64 8.03
C ASP A 71 8.42 6.11 8.85
N GLY A 72 8.68 5.81 10.12
CA GLY A 72 7.68 5.28 11.04
C GLY A 72 7.09 3.96 10.55
N MET A 73 7.95 3.08 10.02
CA MET A 73 7.55 1.78 9.48
C MET A 73 6.75 0.96 10.49
N GLN A 74 5.63 0.39 10.05
CA GLN A 74 4.85 -0.58 10.82
C GLN A 74 4.65 -1.85 10.00
N ILE A 75 4.86 -3.00 10.63
CA ILE A 75 4.56 -4.31 10.05
C ILE A 75 3.33 -4.84 10.77
N ARG A 76 2.32 -5.26 10.01
CA ARG A 76 1.10 -5.91 10.52
C ARG A 76 0.96 -7.27 9.91
N GLU A 77 0.91 -8.30 10.76
CA GLU A 77 0.56 -9.64 10.29
C GLU A 77 -0.94 -9.70 10.00
N VAL A 78 -1.28 -10.19 8.81
CA VAL A 78 -2.66 -10.51 8.43
C VAL A 78 -2.95 -11.96 8.82
N ASP A 79 -1.99 -12.84 8.57
CA ASP A 79 -2.04 -14.25 8.93
C ASP A 79 -0.61 -14.83 9.09
N ASN A 80 -0.48 -16.15 9.17
CA ASN A 80 0.79 -16.84 9.37
C ASN A 80 1.75 -16.79 8.17
N LYS A 81 1.32 -16.31 7.00
CA LYS A 81 2.11 -16.15 5.78
C LYS A 81 2.16 -14.71 5.28
N THR A 82 1.22 -13.87 5.66
CA THR A 82 1.02 -12.56 5.04
C THR A 82 1.32 -11.44 6.02
N ALA A 83 2.18 -10.50 5.61
CA ALA A 83 2.44 -9.27 6.35
C ALA A 83 2.25 -8.03 5.48
N ILE A 84 1.74 -6.96 6.08
CA ILE A 84 1.59 -5.66 5.43
C ILE A 84 2.55 -4.67 6.06
N ILE A 85 3.34 -3.99 5.23
CA ILE A 85 4.26 -2.92 5.59
C ILE A 85 3.61 -1.58 5.28
N LEU A 86 3.65 -0.69 6.28
CA LEU A 86 3.12 0.67 6.21
C LEU A 86 4.23 1.66 6.53
N CYS A 87 4.19 2.82 5.89
CA CYS A 87 5.00 3.98 6.26
C CYS A 87 4.08 5.11 6.75
N SER A 88 4.58 5.95 7.65
CA SER A 88 3.88 7.15 8.10
C SER A 88 3.80 8.21 6.99
N LYS A 89 4.85 8.32 6.18
CA LYS A 89 4.91 9.22 5.02
C LYS A 89 4.54 8.48 3.74
N LYS A 90 3.97 9.23 2.79
CA LYS A 90 3.75 8.77 1.42
C LYS A 90 4.99 9.14 0.58
N TYR A 91 5.42 8.21 -0.26
CA TYR A 91 6.57 8.38 -1.14
C TYR A 91 6.11 8.26 -2.59
N LEU A 92 6.49 9.22 -3.44
CA LEU A 92 6.34 9.10 -4.89
C LEU A 92 7.64 8.52 -5.44
N THR A 93 7.62 7.26 -5.86
CA THR A 93 8.83 6.53 -6.22
C THR A 93 8.68 5.75 -7.52
N SER A 94 9.77 5.60 -8.25
CA SER A 94 9.89 4.64 -9.36
C SER A 94 10.73 3.42 -8.99
N ARG A 95 11.27 3.34 -7.77
CA ARG A 95 12.03 2.19 -7.28
C ARG A 95 11.83 1.94 -5.79
N ILE A 96 11.67 0.68 -5.43
CA ILE A 96 11.60 0.23 -4.05
C ILE A 96 12.66 -0.83 -3.82
N THR A 97 13.37 -0.70 -2.70
CA THR A 97 14.32 -1.71 -2.22
C THR A 97 13.77 -2.34 -0.95
N LEU A 98 13.79 -3.66 -0.92
CA LEU A 98 13.48 -4.47 0.25
C LEU A 98 14.77 -5.14 0.72
N ALA A 99 15.15 -4.93 1.98
CA ALA A 99 16.31 -5.52 2.62
C ALA A 99 15.89 -6.27 3.90
N GLY A 100 16.65 -7.29 4.30
CA GLY A 100 16.38 -8.03 5.55
C GLY A 100 16.69 -9.52 5.47
N SER A 101 16.64 -10.23 6.60
CA SER A 101 16.95 -11.67 6.66
C SER A 101 15.81 -12.59 6.21
N CYS A 102 14.64 -12.05 5.88
CA CYS A 102 13.47 -12.83 5.46
C CYS A 102 13.30 -12.94 3.93
N LEU A 103 14.17 -12.31 3.13
CA LEU A 103 13.98 -12.22 1.67
C LEU A 103 13.97 -13.60 1.00
N ASP A 104 14.74 -14.55 1.54
CA ASP A 104 14.82 -15.96 1.12
C ASP A 104 13.50 -16.72 1.34
N TYR A 105 12.53 -16.09 1.98
CA TYR A 105 11.25 -16.67 2.35
C TYR A 105 10.08 -15.99 1.64
N ILE A 106 10.31 -15.01 0.77
CA ILE A 106 9.25 -14.32 0.05
C ILE A 106 8.76 -15.19 -1.11
N CYS A 107 7.45 -15.28 -1.23
CA CYS A 107 6.77 -15.87 -2.38
C CYS A 107 6.13 -14.78 -3.22
N GLU A 108 5.42 -13.83 -2.62
CA GLU A 108 4.81 -12.72 -3.36
C GLU A 108 5.15 -11.38 -2.71
N PHE A 109 5.35 -10.36 -3.53
CA PHE A 109 5.52 -8.98 -3.11
C PHE A 109 4.59 -8.08 -3.92
N TYR A 110 3.61 -7.52 -3.24
CA TYR A 110 2.64 -6.62 -3.82
C TYR A 110 2.82 -5.20 -3.26
N ILE A 111 2.75 -4.19 -4.13
CA ILE A 111 2.70 -2.79 -3.71
C ILE A 111 1.38 -2.19 -4.13
N SER A 112 0.69 -1.61 -3.16
CA SER A 112 -0.44 -0.76 -3.46
C SER A 112 0.03 0.65 -3.76
N GLY A 113 -0.18 1.07 -5.01
CA GLY A 113 -0.09 2.47 -5.44
C GLY A 113 -1.21 3.36 -4.90
N GLY A 114 -2.03 2.88 -3.95
CA GLY A 114 -3.09 3.66 -3.33
C GLY A 114 -4.16 4.11 -4.32
N ARG A 115 -4.66 3.20 -5.17
CA ARG A 115 -5.75 3.53 -6.08
C ARG A 115 -6.93 4.02 -5.25
N ASN A 116 -7.28 5.30 -5.39
CA ASN A 116 -8.49 5.84 -4.81
C ASN A 116 -9.68 5.25 -5.57
N LEU A 117 -10.22 4.14 -5.07
CA LEU A 117 -11.34 3.43 -5.69
C LEU A 117 -12.64 4.23 -5.69
N ALA A 118 -12.72 5.22 -4.78
CA ALA A 118 -13.79 6.18 -4.70
C ALA A 118 -13.64 7.31 -5.73
N LYS A 119 -12.46 7.52 -6.31
CA LYS A 119 -12.23 8.56 -7.31
C LYS A 119 -13.15 8.36 -8.51
N ASP A 120 -13.78 9.45 -8.91
CA ASP A 120 -14.73 9.52 -10.03
C ASP A 120 -15.92 8.55 -9.90
N ARG A 121 -16.25 8.13 -8.67
CA ARG A 121 -17.45 7.32 -8.40
C ARG A 121 -18.64 8.20 -8.08
N GLU A 122 -19.81 7.64 -8.37
CA GLU A 122 -21.06 8.21 -7.90
C GLU A 122 -21.10 8.21 -6.37
N PHE A 123 -21.46 9.36 -5.82
CA PHE A 123 -21.57 9.57 -4.39
C PHE A 123 -22.91 10.22 -4.05
N LYS A 124 -23.34 10.06 -2.80
CA LYS A 124 -24.48 10.74 -2.21
C LYS A 124 -24.01 11.49 -0.98
N SER A 125 -24.42 12.75 -0.83
CA SER A 125 -24.10 13.54 0.35
C SER A 125 -25.31 14.31 0.86
N SER A 126 -25.33 14.58 2.16
CA SER A 126 -26.21 15.57 2.77
C SER A 126 -25.36 16.47 3.66
N PRO A 127 -25.35 17.80 3.43
CA PRO A 127 -26.05 18.50 2.35
C PRO A 127 -25.49 18.22 0.95
N VAL A 128 -26.32 18.40 -0.08
CA VAL A 128 -25.89 18.31 -1.48
C VAL A 128 -24.99 19.50 -1.78
N SER A 129 -23.70 19.25 -1.95
CA SER A 129 -22.70 20.29 -2.24
C SER A 129 -21.85 19.87 -3.42
N ARG A 130 -21.54 20.82 -4.31
CA ARG A 130 -20.55 20.60 -5.39
C ARG A 130 -19.16 20.29 -4.83
N LEU A 131 -18.88 20.70 -3.58
CA LEU A 131 -17.64 20.40 -2.90
C LEU A 131 -17.59 18.96 -2.36
N ALA A 132 -18.70 18.23 -2.28
CA ALA A 132 -18.68 16.84 -1.83
C ALA A 132 -17.87 15.92 -2.78
N ALA A 133 -17.80 16.25 -4.07
CA ALA A 133 -16.92 15.55 -5.01
C ALA A 133 -15.42 15.66 -4.64
N LYS A 134 -15.04 16.72 -3.91
CA LYS A 134 -13.66 16.91 -3.40
C LYS A 134 -13.26 15.89 -2.34
N VAL A 135 -14.22 15.21 -1.71
CA VAL A 135 -13.92 14.15 -0.73
C VAL A 135 -13.24 12.94 -1.39
N ILE A 136 -13.48 12.74 -2.68
CA ILE A 136 -13.04 11.54 -3.41
C ILE A 136 -12.12 11.85 -4.60
N ASP A 137 -11.79 13.10 -4.91
CA ASP A 137 -10.97 13.44 -6.09
C ASP A 137 -9.47 13.15 -5.91
N GLY A 138 -9.05 12.92 -4.66
CA GLY A 138 -7.67 12.67 -4.27
C GLY A 138 -6.84 13.94 -4.04
N ASP A 139 -7.46 15.12 -4.08
CA ASP A 139 -6.86 16.40 -3.73
C ASP A 139 -7.06 16.71 -2.24
N TYR A 140 -5.97 16.75 -1.49
CA TYR A 140 -5.98 17.00 -0.04
C TYR A 140 -5.94 18.50 0.31
N THR A 141 -5.85 19.40 -0.67
CA THR A 141 -5.76 20.85 -0.44
C THR A 141 -7.13 21.49 -0.24
N THR A 142 -8.19 20.85 -0.71
CA THR A 142 -9.57 21.34 -0.60
C THR A 142 -10.38 20.50 0.39
N CYS A 143 -11.04 21.17 1.34
CA CYS A 143 -11.88 20.51 2.33
C CYS A 143 -13.37 20.66 1.99
N TYR A 144 -14.14 19.62 2.27
CA TYR A 144 -15.60 19.68 2.33
C TYR A 144 -16.03 19.91 3.78
N THR A 145 -16.62 21.07 4.07
CA THR A 145 -17.08 21.41 5.42
C THR A 145 -18.57 21.07 5.57
N LEU A 146 -18.87 20.28 6.59
CA LEU A 146 -20.23 20.02 7.04
C LEU A 146 -20.60 21.07 8.09
N LYS A 147 -21.60 21.92 7.81
CA LYS A 147 -22.11 22.87 8.81
C LYS A 147 -23.12 22.16 9.72
N SER A 148 -23.08 22.45 11.01
CA SER A 148 -23.82 21.72 12.06
C SER A 148 -25.31 22.05 12.14
N ASP A 149 -25.78 23.03 11.37
CA ASP A 149 -27.16 23.49 11.32
C ASP A 149 -28.06 22.66 10.39
N GLU A 150 -27.48 21.75 9.59
CA GLU A 150 -28.17 20.94 8.58
C GLU A 150 -28.22 19.45 8.96
N GLY A 151 -28.97 19.10 10.02
CA GLY A 151 -29.32 17.71 10.35
C GLY A 151 -28.12 16.76 10.58
N TYR A 152 -28.29 15.47 10.28
CA TYR A 152 -27.22 14.47 10.33
C TYR A 152 -26.49 14.44 8.99
N PRO A 153 -25.28 15.03 8.88
CA PRO A 153 -24.57 15.02 7.62
C PRO A 153 -24.08 13.61 7.29
N PHE A 154 -24.16 13.26 6.02
CA PHE A 154 -23.62 11.98 5.55
C PHE A 154 -22.92 12.13 4.20
N PHE A 155 -21.98 11.22 3.96
CA PHE A 155 -21.33 11.02 2.67
C PHE A 155 -21.27 9.51 2.42
N SER A 156 -21.67 9.09 1.22
CA SER A 156 -21.67 7.69 0.80
C SER A 156 -21.15 7.59 -0.62
N VAL A 157 -20.30 6.60 -0.89
CA VAL A 157 -19.75 6.31 -2.22
C VAL A 157 -19.99 4.84 -2.55
N GLN A 158 -20.44 4.57 -3.77
CA GLN A 158 -20.67 3.19 -4.21
C GLN A 158 -19.41 2.63 -4.88
N ILE A 159 -18.83 1.59 -4.28
CA ILE A 159 -17.69 0.87 -4.83
C ILE A 159 -18.21 -0.44 -5.46
N PRO A 160 -17.87 -0.76 -6.72
CA PRO A 160 -18.34 -1.99 -7.36
C PRO A 160 -17.87 -3.26 -6.61
N PHE A 161 -18.75 -4.25 -6.53
CA PHE A 161 -18.73 -5.39 -5.59
C PHE A 161 -17.61 -6.43 -5.77
N ASN A 162 -16.63 -6.20 -6.65
CA ASN A 162 -15.52 -7.15 -6.89
C ASN A 162 -14.15 -6.56 -6.53
N VAL A 163 -14.12 -5.53 -5.67
CA VAL A 163 -12.85 -4.95 -5.21
C VAL A 163 -12.73 -5.20 -3.72
N PHE A 164 -11.74 -5.99 -3.32
CA PHE A 164 -11.33 -6.10 -1.92
C PHE A 164 -10.79 -4.75 -1.46
N THR A 165 -11.60 -4.00 -0.73
CA THR A 165 -11.18 -2.75 -0.09
C THR A 165 -10.63 -3.07 1.29
N GLN A 166 -9.30 -3.20 1.40
CA GLN A 166 -8.68 -3.51 2.69
C GLN A 166 -8.77 -2.33 3.69
N ARG A 167 -8.97 -1.07 3.23
CA ARG A 167 -9.04 0.13 4.10
C ARG A 167 -9.95 1.24 3.59
N LEU A 168 -10.67 1.86 4.52
CA LEU A 168 -11.29 3.17 4.38
C LEU A 168 -10.39 4.21 5.06
N LYS A 169 -10.04 5.29 4.35
CA LYS A 169 -9.26 6.41 4.91
C LYS A 169 -10.11 7.67 4.87
N VAL A 170 -10.35 8.27 6.04
CA VAL A 170 -11.06 9.54 6.19
C VAL A 170 -10.06 10.58 6.71
N HIS A 171 -9.94 11.71 6.01
CA HIS A 171 -9.14 12.85 6.44
C HIS A 171 -10.07 13.90 7.05
N ILE A 172 -9.90 14.20 8.33
CA ILE A 172 -10.66 15.23 9.04
C ILE A 172 -9.68 16.35 9.38
N ALA A 173 -9.91 17.55 8.83
CA ALA A 173 -9.16 18.73 9.21
C ALA A 173 -9.69 19.25 10.56
N SER A 174 -8.77 19.53 11.49
CA SER A 174 -9.02 20.16 12.80
C SER A 174 -8.74 21.65 12.75
#